data_AF-A0A975CRD2-F1
#
_entry.id   AF-A0A975CRD2-F1
#
_cell.length_a   1.000
_cell.length_b   1.000
_cell.length_c   1.000
_cell.angle_alpha   90.00
_cell.angle_beta   90.00
_cell.angle_gamma   90.00
#
_symmetry.space_group_name_H-M   'P 1'
#
loop_
_entity.id
_entity.type
_entity.pdbx_description
1 polymer ?
#
loop_
_entity_poly.entity_id
_entity_poly.type
_entity_poly.pdbx_seq_one_letter_code
_entity_poly.pdbx_strand_id
1 'polypeptide(L)'
;MKQFFLKTTLFLFALTLSNCENNDPEDQLPPITQTGANTFGAIVDGRVFIPKDSKEFVAPGGRNTEAIRITSGVGLNNTNYYAIAASNFVNANIYTYIFQKKDLNRKNIFFI
;
A
#
# COMPACT_ATOMS: atom_id res chain seq x y z
N MET A 1 50.33 -16.33 -19.32
CA MET A 1 49.73 -15.55 -18.19
C MET A 1 48.61 -14.62 -18.66
N LYS A 2 48.80 -13.80 -19.73
CA LYS A 2 47.78 -12.86 -20.22
C LYS A 2 46.42 -13.48 -20.59
N GLN A 3 46.39 -14.65 -21.23
CA GLN A 3 45.12 -15.34 -21.56
C GLN A 3 44.35 -15.88 -20.33
N PHE A 4 44.98 -16.06 -19.18
CA PHE A 4 44.28 -16.45 -17.95
C PHE A 4 43.52 -15.26 -17.35
N PHE A 5 44.18 -14.10 -17.27
CA PHE A 5 43.56 -12.86 -16.79
C PHE A 5 42.36 -12.44 -17.65
N LEU A 6 42.48 -12.53 -18.99
CA LEU A 6 41.38 -12.16 -19.89
C LEU A 6 40.14 -13.04 -19.71
N LYS A 7 40.34 -14.36 -19.52
CA LYS A 7 39.24 -15.30 -19.27
C LYS A 7 38.58 -15.06 -17.92
N THR A 8 39.37 -14.78 -16.88
CA THR A 8 38.85 -14.46 -15.54
C THR A 8 38.05 -13.16 -15.55
N THR A 9 38.53 -12.10 -16.21
CA THR A 9 37.79 -10.83 -16.30
C THR A 9 36.47 -10.98 -17.07
N LEU A 10 36.46 -11.75 -18.16
CA LEU A 10 35.24 -12.01 -18.93
C LEU A 10 34.20 -12.82 -18.13
N PHE A 11 34.66 -13.79 -17.33
CA PHE A 11 33.79 -14.58 -16.45
C PHE A 11 33.18 -13.75 -15.32
N LEU A 12 33.97 -12.86 -14.70
CA LEU A 12 33.46 -11.93 -13.69
C LEU A 12 32.45 -10.92 -14.28
N PHE A 13 32.69 -10.45 -15.50
CA PHE A 13 31.77 -9.55 -16.19
C PHE A 13 30.43 -10.23 -16.52
N ALA A 14 30.45 -11.50 -16.94
CA ALA A 14 29.24 -12.28 -17.17
C ALA A 14 28.38 -12.48 -15.91
N LEU A 15 28.99 -12.62 -14.74
CA LEU A 15 28.29 -12.72 -13.45
C LEU A 15 27.57 -11.42 -13.04
N THR A 16 28.00 -10.26 -13.55
CA THR A 16 27.30 -8.99 -13.28
C THR A 16 26.02 -8.82 -14.09
N LEU A 17 25.85 -9.59 -15.17
CA LEU A 17 24.67 -9.53 -16.04
C LEU A 17 23.57 -10.52 -15.64
N SER A 18 23.85 -11.47 -14.73
CA SER A 18 22.89 -12.51 -14.33
C SER A 18 21.91 -12.09 -13.23
N ASN A 19 21.91 -10.82 -12.80
CA ASN A 19 21.07 -10.35 -11.68
C ASN A 19 19.89 -9.45 -12.10
N CYS A 20 19.47 -9.51 -13.36
CA CYS A 20 18.19 -8.93 -13.78
C CYS A 20 17.05 -9.91 -13.45
N GLU A 21 16.70 -10.00 -12.17
CA GLU A 21 15.39 -10.54 -11.81
C GLU A 21 14.37 -9.42 -12.04
N ASN A 22 13.40 -9.67 -12.91
CA ASN A 22 12.34 -8.72 -13.25
C ASN A 22 11.33 -8.70 -12.09
N ASN A 23 11.74 -8.13 -10.96
CA ASN A 23 10.89 -7.93 -9.80
C ASN A 23 10.14 -6.61 -9.99
N ASP A 24 9.25 -6.57 -10.97
CA ASP A 24 8.40 -5.39 -11.14
C ASP A 24 7.62 -5.18 -9.83
N PRO A 25 7.66 -3.98 -9.23
CA PRO A 25 7.09 -3.78 -7.90
C PRO A 25 5.58 -4.12 -7.85
N GLU A 26 4.90 -3.97 -8.99
CA GLU A 26 3.49 -4.27 -9.18
C GLU A 26 3.16 -5.76 -8.98
N ASP A 27 4.08 -6.68 -9.31
CA ASP A 27 3.86 -8.13 -9.17
C ASP A 27 3.71 -8.57 -7.70
N GLN A 28 4.14 -7.72 -6.76
CA GLN A 28 4.04 -7.97 -5.33
C GLN A 28 2.72 -7.48 -4.71
N LEU A 29 1.92 -6.74 -5.47
CA LEU A 29 0.65 -6.18 -5.01
C LEU A 29 -0.52 -7.14 -5.29
N PRO A 30 -1.64 -7.02 -4.56
CA PRO A 30 -2.84 -7.78 -4.87
C PRO A 30 -3.30 -7.42 -6.29
N PRO A 31 -3.79 -8.40 -7.07
CA PRO A 31 -4.29 -8.13 -8.41
C PRO A 31 -5.45 -7.14 -8.36
N ILE A 32 -5.48 -6.19 -9.30
CA ILE A 32 -6.63 -5.31 -9.47
C ILE A 32 -7.88 -6.13 -9.74
N THR A 33 -8.97 -5.82 -9.05
CA THR A 33 -10.23 -6.55 -9.20
C THR A 33 -11.27 -5.73 -9.95
N GLN A 34 -12.04 -6.40 -10.82
CA GLN A 34 -13.13 -5.76 -11.57
C GLN A 34 -14.48 -5.89 -10.87
N THR A 35 -14.56 -6.69 -9.81
CA THR A 35 -15.80 -6.98 -9.07
C THR A 35 -15.94 -6.16 -7.79
N GLY A 36 -15.09 -5.15 -7.57
CA GLY A 36 -15.12 -4.33 -6.36
C GLY A 36 -14.71 -5.10 -5.10
N ALA A 37 -13.85 -6.12 -5.23
CA ALA A 37 -13.27 -6.75 -4.04
C ALA A 37 -12.38 -5.72 -3.33
N ASN A 38 -12.45 -5.69 -2.00
CA ASN A 38 -11.76 -4.72 -1.14
C ASN A 38 -10.23 -4.96 -1.14
N THR A 39 -9.62 -4.64 -2.28
CA THR A 39 -8.25 -4.98 -2.66
C THR A 39 -7.44 -3.68 -2.67
N PHE A 40 -6.58 -3.54 -1.68
CA PHE A 40 -5.64 -2.44 -1.57
C PHE A 40 -4.26 -3.03 -1.29
N GLY A 41 -3.25 -2.47 -1.93
CA GLY A 41 -1.85 -2.78 -1.67
C GLY A 41 -1.00 -1.56 -2.00
N ALA A 42 0.07 -1.36 -1.25
CA ALA A 42 1.02 -0.30 -1.49
C ALA A 42 2.44 -0.78 -1.22
N ILE A 43 3.42 -0.15 -1.85
CA ILE A 43 4.82 -0.34 -1.49
C ILE A 43 5.24 0.87 -0.67
N VAL A 44 5.59 0.62 0.58
CA VAL A 44 6.04 1.65 1.53
C VAL A 44 7.47 1.31 1.90
N ASP A 45 8.40 2.22 1.62
CA ASP A 45 9.84 2.05 1.87
C ASP A 45 10.41 0.73 1.31
N GLY A 46 9.99 0.38 0.09
CA GLY A 46 10.42 -0.84 -0.61
C GLY A 46 9.83 -2.14 -0.06
N ARG A 47 8.82 -2.07 0.83
CA ARG A 47 8.14 -3.24 1.40
C ARG A 47 6.66 -3.23 1.04
N VAL A 48 6.14 -4.43 0.78
CA VAL A 48 4.72 -4.62 0.50
C VAL A 48 3.89 -4.39 1.76
N PHE A 49 2.93 -3.49 1.64
CA PHE A 49 1.88 -3.25 2.61
C PHE A 49 0.56 -3.81 2.07
N ILE A 50 0.03 -4.83 2.75
CA ILE A 50 -1.30 -5.39 2.50
C ILE A 50 -2.15 -5.19 3.77
N PRO A 51 -3.33 -4.55 3.67
CA PRO A 51 -4.25 -4.41 4.79
C PRO A 51 -4.73 -5.76 5.31
N LYS A 52 -5.01 -5.84 6.60
CA LYS A 52 -5.54 -7.05 7.25
C LYS A 52 -6.58 -6.65 8.27
N ASP A 53 -7.66 -7.41 8.38
CA ASP A 53 -8.65 -7.18 9.43
C ASP A 53 -8.03 -7.46 10.80
N SER A 54 -8.38 -6.66 11.81
CA SER A 54 -8.06 -7.02 13.19
C SER A 54 -9.19 -7.82 13.81
N LYS A 55 -8.78 -8.88 14.49
CA LYS A 55 -9.62 -9.59 15.46
C LYS A 55 -9.08 -9.26 16.85
N GLU A 56 -9.16 -8.00 17.26
CA GLU A 56 -8.85 -7.65 18.65
C GLU A 56 -10.03 -8.08 19.53
N PHE A 57 -9.89 -9.24 20.16
CA PHE A 57 -10.76 -9.65 21.25
C PHE A 57 -10.30 -8.96 22.54
N VAL A 58 -10.96 -7.86 22.90
CA VAL A 58 -10.85 -7.28 24.25
C VAL A 58 -12.21 -7.43 24.93
N ALA A 59 -12.25 -8.18 26.01
CA ALA A 59 -13.47 -8.32 26.80
C ALA A 59 -13.72 -7.06 27.66
N PRO A 60 -14.97 -6.61 27.84
CA PRO A 60 -16.20 -7.07 27.19
C PRO A 60 -16.50 -6.19 25.96
N GLY A 61 -16.46 -6.75 24.75
CA GLY A 61 -16.91 -6.05 23.53
C GLY A 61 -15.88 -5.86 22.41
N GLY A 62 -15.02 -6.85 22.17
CA GLY A 62 -14.08 -6.83 21.04
C GLY A 62 -14.79 -6.51 19.72
N ARG A 63 -14.32 -5.49 19.01
CA ARG A 63 -14.83 -5.11 17.69
C ARG A 63 -13.86 -5.63 16.64
N ASN A 64 -14.37 -6.41 15.69
CA ASN A 64 -13.64 -6.66 14.46
C ASN A 64 -13.47 -5.31 13.75
N THR A 65 -12.24 -4.96 13.41
CA THR A 65 -11.99 -3.75 12.63
C THR A 65 -11.61 -4.16 11.23
N GLU A 66 -12.39 -3.70 10.26
CA GLU A 66 -12.10 -3.90 8.84
C GLU A 66 -10.78 -3.24 8.47
N ALA A 67 -10.00 -3.95 7.65
CA ALA A 67 -8.71 -3.51 7.16
C ALA A 67 -8.81 -2.21 6.38
N ILE A 68 -9.88 -2.03 5.61
CA ILE A 68 -10.13 -0.85 4.78
C ILE A 68 -11.46 -0.25 5.22
N ARG A 69 -11.46 1.03 5.60
CA ARG A 69 -12.64 1.72 6.12
C ARG A 69 -12.70 3.17 5.65
N ILE A 70 -13.91 3.68 5.50
CA ILE A 70 -14.15 5.11 5.27
C ILE A 70 -14.35 5.78 6.62
N THR A 71 -13.63 6.87 6.87
CA THR A 71 -13.76 7.70 8.06
C THR A 71 -13.98 9.16 7.67
N SER A 72 -14.48 9.97 8.60
CA SER A 72 -14.62 11.41 8.43
C SER A 72 -14.13 12.12 9.68
N GLY A 73 -13.70 13.37 9.50
CA GLY A 73 -13.22 14.18 10.61
C GLY A 73 -12.99 15.62 10.22
N VAL A 74 -12.41 16.36 11.15
CA VAL A 74 -12.04 17.77 10.95
C VAL A 74 -10.52 17.84 10.93
N GLY A 75 -9.96 18.30 9.80
CA GLY A 75 -8.53 18.44 9.60
C GLY A 75 -8.02 19.83 9.99
N LEU A 76 -6.78 20.12 9.58
CA LEU A 76 -6.16 21.43 9.80
C LEU A 76 -7.05 22.57 9.24
N ASN A 77 -7.05 23.71 9.92
CA ASN A 77 -7.87 24.89 9.59
C ASN A 77 -9.39 24.63 9.56
N ASN A 78 -9.87 23.67 10.36
CA ASN A 78 -11.30 23.36 10.51
C ASN A 78 -11.96 22.89 9.20
N THR A 79 -11.18 22.24 8.32
CA THR A 79 -11.67 21.71 7.04
C THR A 79 -12.16 20.28 7.24
N ASN A 80 -13.43 20.02 6.93
CA ASN A 80 -13.98 18.66 6.97
C ASN A 80 -13.28 17.77 5.93
N TYR A 81 -13.03 16.52 6.27
CA TYR A 81 -12.50 15.54 5.35
C TYR A 81 -13.27 14.22 5.43
N TYR A 82 -13.22 13.48 4.33
CA TYR A 82 -13.37 12.03 4.32
C TYR A 82 -11.98 11.42 4.16
N ALA A 83 -11.76 10.23 4.69
CA ALA A 83 -10.54 9.50 4.45
C ALA A 83 -10.83 8.02 4.20
N ILE A 84 -10.07 7.43 3.28
CA ILE A 84 -9.97 5.98 3.12
C ILE A 84 -8.78 5.57 3.96
N ALA A 85 -9.02 4.75 4.98
CA ALA A 85 -7.99 4.24 5.87
C ALA A 85 -7.77 2.76 5.58
N ALA A 86 -6.51 2.38 5.40
CA ALA A 86 -6.07 1.01 5.21
C ALA A 86 -5.08 0.64 6.33
N SER A 87 -5.39 -0.40 7.10
CA SER A 87 -4.59 -0.85 8.24
C SER A 87 -4.20 -2.31 8.09
N ASN A 88 -3.01 -2.67 8.55
CA ASN A 88 -2.62 -4.06 8.75
C ASN A 88 -2.49 -4.45 10.24
N PHE A 89 -2.74 -3.51 11.15
CA PHE A 89 -2.65 -3.66 12.62
C PHE A 89 -1.34 -4.27 13.15
N VAL A 90 -0.26 -4.25 12.35
CA VAL A 90 1.05 -4.73 12.75
C VAL A 90 2.04 -3.59 12.84
N ASN A 91 2.14 -2.77 11.79
CA ASN A 91 3.22 -1.78 11.68
C ASN A 91 2.85 -0.49 10.96
N ALA A 92 1.75 -0.44 10.22
CA ALA A 92 1.42 0.75 9.43
C ALA A 92 -0.10 0.95 9.25
N ASN A 93 -0.46 2.22 9.10
CA ASN A 93 -1.77 2.66 8.65
C ASN A 93 -1.55 3.65 7.50
N ILE A 94 -2.27 3.47 6.40
CA ILE A 94 -2.26 4.39 5.27
C ILE A 94 -3.60 5.14 5.26
N TYR A 95 -3.54 6.46 5.18
CA TYR A 95 -4.71 7.34 5.13
C TYR A 95 -4.66 8.17 3.85
N THR A 96 -5.69 8.04 3.03
CA THR A 96 -5.92 8.89 1.87
C THR A 96 -6.99 9.91 2.23
N TYR A 97 -6.60 11.17 2.42
CA TYR A 97 -7.50 12.25 2.82
C TYR A 97 -8.14 12.95 1.61
N ILE A 98 -9.43 13.24 1.73
CA ILE A 98 -10.25 13.92 0.74
C ILE A 98 -10.93 15.10 1.44
N PHE A 99 -10.36 16.28 1.27
CA PHE A 99 -10.84 17.50 1.91
C PHE A 99 -12.09 18.04 1.22
N GLN A 100 -13.11 18.37 2.01
CA GLN A 100 -14.30 19.04 1.52
C GLN A 100 -14.01 20.53 1.39
N LYS A 101 -14.26 21.09 0.20
CA LYS A 101 -14.22 22.53 0.01
C LYS A 101 -15.38 23.17 0.79
N LYS A 102 -15.10 24.23 1.54
CA LYS A 102 -16.05 24.94 2.42
C LYS A 102 -17.33 25.44 1.72
N ASP A 103 -17.29 25.60 0.39
CA ASP A 103 -18.39 26.16 -0.42
C ASP A 103 -19.18 25.15 -1.29
N LEU A 104 -18.94 23.84 -1.15
CA LEU A 104 -19.73 22.86 -1.90
C LEU A 104 -21.05 22.59 -1.18
N ASN A 105 -22.11 23.31 -1.59
CA ASN A 105 -23.51 22.92 -1.36
C ASN A 105 -23.63 21.40 -1.62
N ARG A 106 -23.98 20.66 -0.56
CA ARG A 106 -23.87 19.18 -0.44
C ARG A 106 -24.13 18.44 -1.75
N LYS A 107 -23.05 18.07 -2.45
CA LYS A 107 -23.08 17.01 -3.47
C LYS A 107 -22.61 15.74 -2.79
N ASN A 108 -23.45 14.70 -2.83
CA ASN A 108 -23.09 13.37 -2.34
C ASN A 108 -21.83 12.92 -3.09
N ILE A 109 -20.78 12.60 -2.34
CA ILE A 109 -19.56 12.01 -2.89
C ILE A 109 -19.75 10.51 -2.82
N PHE A 110 -19.90 9.88 -3.99
CA PHE A 110 -19.96 8.43 -4.12
C PHE A 110 -18.56 7.90 -4.43
N PHE A 111 -18.12 6.94 -3.63
CA PHE A 111 -16.97 6.10 -3.94
C PHE A 111 -17.53 4.74 -4.35
N ILE A 112 -17.11 4.27 -5.52
CA ILE A 112 -17.41 2.93 -6.05
C ILE A 112 -16.21 2.03 -5.78
#